data_AF-A0A2W7CP36-F1
#
_entry.id   AF-A0A2W7CP36-F1
#
_cell.length_a   1.000
_cell.length_b   1.000
_cell.length_c   1.000
_cell.angle_alpha   90.00
_cell.angle_beta   90.00
_cell.angle_gamma   90.00
#
_symmetry.space_group_name_H-M   'P 1'
#
loop_
_entity.id
_entity.type
_entity.pdbx_description
1 polymer ?
#
loop_
_entity_poly.entity_id
_entity_poly.type
_entity_poly.pdbx_seq_one_letter_code
_entity_poly.pdbx_strand_id
1 'polypeptide(L)'
;MNKPVNLIISGGQTGADWGGLLAAADLGIATGGLAPKGYRTELGENLELAKFGLQEADRTDYEVRTVLNVQAADATVVFADRLHSDGTKLTIESCIKHEKPYLINPDALTLHDWLVEHQVKVLNVAGNRESVSEGISDRTRQVVRDALSLCVVDGKLIQGHRVASGLSEDSPYAEGSISMQIPFFQNLGLDLSTYFRGTLNIDISPYTYTIQKPQFTFRQVDWTIEHPPEDFSFVSCQVLYKGDRYDGWVYYPHPETKLRHFQNPSVLEVIALPIADLGYGESLQLLINSQEVSLHL
;
A
#
# COMPACT_ATOMS: atom_id res chain seq x y z
N MET A 1 -0.34 -9.92 11.80
CA MET A 1 0.60 -9.85 10.66
C MET A 1 1.83 -9.07 11.11
N ASN A 2 3.03 -9.63 10.97
CA ASN A 2 4.27 -8.97 11.40
C ASN A 2 4.58 -7.81 10.46
N LYS A 3 4.64 -6.58 10.98
CA LYS A 3 5.14 -5.43 10.23
C LYS A 3 6.67 -5.58 10.07
N PRO A 4 7.25 -5.40 8.87
CA PRO A 4 8.68 -5.57 8.66
C PRO A 4 9.47 -4.58 9.52
N VAL A 5 9.06 -3.30 9.52
CA VAL A 5 9.66 -2.18 10.25
C VAL A 5 8.99 -1.96 11.61
N ASN A 6 9.79 -1.76 12.65
CA ASN A 6 9.34 -1.48 14.02
C ASN A 6 9.74 -0.08 14.54
N LEU A 7 10.68 0.60 13.87
CA LEU A 7 11.08 1.97 14.18
C LEU A 7 11.34 2.76 12.88
N ILE A 8 10.75 3.95 12.78
CA ILE A 8 11.11 4.93 11.75
C ILE A 8 11.93 6.04 12.39
N ILE A 9 13.14 6.28 11.86
CA ILE A 9 13.98 7.41 12.26
C ILE A 9 14.08 8.45 11.15
N SER A 10 14.32 9.71 11.54
CA SER A 10 14.41 10.84 10.63
C SER A 10 15.25 11.97 11.24
N GLY A 11 15.70 12.90 10.39
CA GLY A 11 16.36 14.13 10.82
C GLY A 11 15.41 15.24 11.28
N GLY A 12 14.10 15.05 11.09
CA GLY A 12 13.07 15.98 11.55
C GLY A 12 12.97 17.28 10.74
N GLN A 13 13.61 17.39 9.57
CA GLN A 13 13.40 18.51 8.67
C GLN A 13 11.94 18.56 8.17
N THR A 14 11.49 19.70 7.65
CA THR A 14 10.28 19.75 6.82
C THR A 14 10.39 18.82 5.59
N GLY A 15 9.30 18.61 4.87
CA GLY A 15 9.31 17.76 3.67
C GLY A 15 9.39 16.27 4.01
N ALA A 16 10.27 15.55 3.33
CA ALA A 16 10.34 14.09 3.42
C ALA A 16 10.58 13.56 4.83
N ASP A 17 11.49 14.19 5.58
CA ASP A 17 11.81 13.85 6.97
C ASP A 17 10.54 13.86 7.86
N TRP A 18 9.71 14.91 7.73
CA TRP A 18 8.45 15.05 8.45
C TRP A 18 7.39 14.06 7.96
N GLY A 19 7.28 13.88 6.64
CA GLY A 19 6.37 12.90 6.04
C GLY A 19 6.60 11.47 6.55
N GLY A 20 7.87 11.07 6.73
CA GLY A 20 8.23 9.78 7.31
C GLY A 20 7.76 9.61 8.76
N LEU A 21 7.95 10.65 9.59
CA LEU A 21 7.48 10.65 10.98
C LEU A 21 5.94 10.58 11.06
N LEU A 22 5.24 11.32 10.21
CA LEU A 22 3.77 11.25 10.13
C LEU A 22 3.28 9.88 9.67
N ALA A 23 3.94 9.22 8.72
CA ALA A 23 3.57 7.88 8.29
C ALA A 23 3.68 6.85 9.42
N ALA A 24 4.74 6.95 10.24
CA ALA A 24 4.89 6.11 11.42
C ALA A 24 3.74 6.35 12.42
N ALA A 25 3.41 7.62 12.69
CA ALA A 25 2.31 7.97 13.59
C ALA A 25 0.96 7.46 13.09
N ASP A 26 0.68 7.54 11.79
CA ASP A 26 -0.54 6.99 11.17
C ASP A 26 -0.71 5.49 11.46
N LEU A 27 0.40 4.76 11.57
CA LEU A 27 0.42 3.31 11.75
C LEU A 27 0.71 2.85 13.18
N GLY A 28 0.89 3.79 14.12
CA GLY A 28 1.32 3.50 15.49
C GLY A 28 2.70 2.83 15.57
N ILE A 29 3.58 3.09 14.59
CA ILE A 29 4.97 2.61 14.59
C ILE A 29 5.81 3.58 15.42
N ALA A 30 6.78 3.06 16.18
CA ALA A 30 7.67 3.90 16.98
C ALA A 30 8.48 4.85 16.07
N THR A 31 8.75 6.04 16.58
CA THR A 31 9.56 7.05 15.90
C THR A 31 10.79 7.43 16.71
N GLY A 32 11.79 7.98 16.03
CA GLY A 32 12.98 8.53 16.67
C GLY A 32 13.94 9.17 15.67
N GLY A 33 15.22 9.12 16.01
CA GLY A 33 16.30 9.71 15.21
C GLY A 33 16.94 10.91 15.89
N LEU A 34 17.95 11.47 15.26
CA LEU A 34 18.66 12.64 15.73
C LEU A 34 18.22 13.88 14.93
N ALA A 35 17.76 14.91 15.64
CA ALA A 35 17.50 16.23 15.12
C ALA A 35 18.69 17.18 15.41
N PRO A 36 18.86 18.27 14.66
CA PRO A 36 19.84 19.30 15.01
C PRO A 36 19.55 19.94 16.38
N LYS A 37 20.56 20.53 17.00
CA LYS A 37 20.39 21.35 18.20
C LYS A 37 19.27 22.40 18.03
N GLY A 38 18.39 22.47 19.02
CA GLY A 38 17.17 23.27 19.07
C GLY A 38 16.00 22.68 18.28
N TYR A 39 16.09 21.41 17.85
CA TYR A 39 15.12 20.80 16.94
C TYR A 39 14.89 21.65 15.69
N ARG A 40 15.97 22.22 15.16
CA ARG A 40 15.90 23.23 14.10
C ARG A 40 15.51 22.63 12.75
N THR A 41 14.59 23.31 12.10
CA THR A 41 14.11 23.07 10.73
C THR A 41 14.32 24.34 9.89
N GLU A 42 13.94 24.30 8.61
CA GLU A 42 13.95 25.50 7.76
C GLU A 42 12.98 26.59 8.21
N LEU A 43 11.93 26.23 8.95
CA LEU A 43 10.93 27.16 9.48
C LEU A 43 11.27 27.67 10.90
N GLY A 44 12.42 27.27 11.44
CA GLY A 44 12.82 27.55 12.83
C GLY A 44 12.76 26.30 13.70
N GLU A 45 12.72 26.49 15.01
CA GLU A 45 12.67 25.41 16.00
C GLU A 45 11.32 24.68 15.95
N ASN A 46 11.35 23.35 15.99
CA ASN A 46 10.15 22.51 16.03
C ASN A 46 10.21 21.52 17.20
N LEU A 47 9.73 21.95 18.37
CA LEU A 47 9.72 21.12 19.58
C LEU A 47 8.79 19.90 19.49
N GLU A 48 7.89 19.83 18.51
CA GLU A 48 7.06 18.64 18.27
C GLU A 48 7.91 17.42 17.93
N LEU A 49 9.11 17.60 17.37
CA LEU A 49 10.04 16.51 17.08
C LEU A 49 10.40 15.70 18.34
N ALA A 50 10.41 16.32 19.52
CA ALA A 50 10.62 15.61 20.78
C ALA A 50 9.47 14.63 21.09
N LYS A 51 8.23 14.94 20.68
CA LYS A 51 7.06 14.03 20.84
C LYS A 51 7.14 12.82 19.92
N PHE A 52 7.85 12.95 18.80
CA PHE A 52 8.23 11.83 17.93
C PHE A 52 9.48 11.08 18.44
N GLY A 53 9.98 11.38 19.64
CA GLY A 53 11.11 10.66 20.23
C GLY A 53 12.46 10.98 19.59
N LEU A 54 12.56 12.06 18.81
CA LEU A 54 13.86 12.50 18.30
C LEU A 54 14.71 13.04 19.44
N GLN A 55 16.01 12.74 19.38
CA GLN A 55 17.01 13.27 20.28
C GLN A 55 17.67 14.50 19.66
N GLU A 56 18.04 15.46 20.49
CA GLU A 56 18.74 16.66 20.07
C GLU A 56 20.25 16.39 19.97
N ALA A 57 20.87 16.77 18.84
CA ALA A 57 22.32 16.73 18.71
C ALA A 57 23.01 17.84 19.54
N ASP A 58 24.26 17.63 19.94
CA ASP A 58 25.05 18.63 20.68
C ASP A 58 25.37 19.89 19.85
N ARG A 59 25.20 19.80 18.52
CA ARG A 59 25.57 20.82 17.54
C ARG A 59 24.43 21.09 16.55
N THR A 60 24.44 22.27 15.95
CA THR A 60 23.39 22.75 15.01
C THR A 60 23.62 22.30 13.57
N ASP A 61 24.74 21.65 13.26
CA ASP A 61 25.10 21.21 11.92
C ASP A 61 24.26 20.00 11.48
N TYR A 62 23.61 20.13 10.32
CA TYR A 62 22.76 19.08 9.76
C TYR A 62 23.55 17.84 9.32
N GLU A 63 24.87 17.95 9.16
CA GLU A 63 25.70 16.85 8.65
C GLU A 63 25.80 15.71 9.65
N VAL A 64 26.07 16.05 10.93
CA VAL A 64 26.22 15.07 12.02
C VAL A 64 24.96 14.25 12.17
N ARG A 65 23.78 14.89 12.21
CA ARG A 65 22.50 14.18 12.32
C ARG A 65 22.21 13.29 11.11
N THR A 66 22.59 13.73 9.91
CA THR A 66 22.36 12.96 8.68
C THR A 66 23.16 11.67 8.70
N VAL A 67 24.46 11.76 9.04
CA VAL A 67 25.33 10.58 9.10
C VAL A 67 24.90 9.63 10.21
N LEU A 68 24.60 10.14 11.40
CA LEU A 68 24.22 9.31 12.55
C LEU A 68 22.87 8.59 12.33
N ASN A 69 21.89 9.24 11.69
CA ASN A 69 20.64 8.56 11.33
C ASN A 69 20.86 7.44 10.30
N VAL A 70 21.69 7.66 9.28
CA VAL A 70 22.03 6.61 8.30
C VAL A 70 22.71 5.42 8.99
N GLN A 71 23.65 5.66 9.91
CA GLN A 71 24.35 4.60 10.62
C GLN A 71 23.43 3.80 11.55
N ALA A 72 22.51 4.48 12.23
CA ALA A 72 21.59 3.89 13.20
C ALA A 72 20.47 3.06 12.56
N ALA A 73 20.14 3.30 11.28
CA ALA A 73 19.14 2.52 10.55
C ALA A 73 19.72 1.26 9.91
N ASP A 74 18.85 0.29 9.64
CA ASP A 74 19.18 -0.85 8.80
C ASP A 74 19.27 -0.44 7.33
N ALA A 75 18.39 0.47 6.89
CA ALA A 75 18.35 0.99 5.54
C ALA A 75 17.75 2.41 5.47
N THR A 76 18.00 3.15 4.39
CA THR A 76 17.48 4.52 4.19
C THR A 76 16.63 4.64 2.93
N VAL A 77 15.40 5.12 3.06
CA VAL A 77 14.60 5.57 1.89
C VAL A 77 14.71 7.08 1.73
N VAL A 78 14.94 7.53 0.50
CA VAL A 78 15.15 8.93 0.15
C VAL A 78 14.04 9.41 -0.79
N PHE A 79 13.33 10.47 -0.39
CA PHE A 79 12.34 11.15 -1.25
C PHE A 79 12.86 12.53 -1.65
N ALA A 80 13.13 12.74 -2.94
CA ALA A 80 13.69 14.00 -3.44
C ALA A 80 13.45 14.20 -4.93
N ASP A 81 12.89 15.34 -5.35
CA ASP A 81 12.85 15.71 -6.78
C ASP A 81 14.19 16.35 -7.19
N ARG A 82 14.87 17.04 -6.26
CA ARG A 82 16.21 17.59 -6.45
C ARG A 82 17.26 16.69 -5.81
N LEU A 83 17.64 15.65 -6.53
CA LEU A 83 18.68 14.69 -6.12
C LEU A 83 20.06 15.33 -5.88
N HIS A 84 20.34 16.46 -6.53
CA HIS A 84 21.61 17.16 -6.40
C HIS A 84 21.69 18.14 -5.22
N SER A 85 20.66 18.24 -4.38
CA SER A 85 20.72 19.06 -3.16
C SER A 85 21.78 18.53 -2.20
N ASP A 86 22.41 19.43 -1.42
CA ASP A 86 23.52 19.07 -0.53
C ASP A 86 23.10 18.01 0.52
N GLY A 87 21.89 18.15 1.10
CA GLY A 87 21.37 17.18 2.07
C GLY A 87 21.11 15.79 1.47
N THR A 88 20.55 15.73 0.25
CA THR A 88 20.32 14.45 -0.44
C THR A 88 21.63 13.78 -0.83
N LYS A 89 22.58 14.54 -1.41
CA LYS A 89 23.92 14.03 -1.74
C LYS A 89 24.61 13.46 -0.50
N LEU A 90 24.63 14.23 0.60
CA LEU A 90 25.24 13.78 1.85
C LEU A 90 24.60 12.49 2.38
N THR A 91 23.26 12.37 2.31
CA THR A 91 22.56 11.17 2.75
C THR A 91 22.99 9.95 1.93
N ILE A 92 23.02 10.07 0.59
CA ILE A 92 23.40 8.99 -0.32
C ILE A 92 24.89 8.63 -0.14
N GLU A 93 25.78 9.63 -0.09
CA GLU A 93 27.21 9.42 0.16
C GLU A 93 27.46 8.75 1.50
N SER A 94 26.70 9.11 2.54
CA SER A 94 26.76 8.45 3.85
C SER A 94 26.30 6.99 3.76
N CYS A 95 25.23 6.70 3.02
CA CYS A 95 24.76 5.32 2.82
C CYS A 95 25.84 4.48 2.13
N ILE A 96 26.45 5.00 1.06
CA ILE A 96 27.54 4.35 0.34
C ILE A 96 28.75 4.13 1.26
N LYS A 97 29.18 5.17 1.98
CA LYS A 97 30.36 5.12 2.87
C LYS A 97 30.21 4.12 4.01
N HIS A 98 28.99 3.94 4.51
CA HIS A 98 28.69 3.06 5.64
C HIS A 98 28.06 1.72 5.22
N GLU A 99 28.07 1.41 3.92
CA GLU A 99 27.54 0.17 3.36
C GLU A 99 26.08 -0.10 3.78
N LYS A 100 25.28 0.97 3.87
CA LYS A 100 23.86 0.90 4.20
C LYS A 100 23.02 0.88 2.93
N PRO A 101 22.09 -0.08 2.77
CA PRO A 101 21.15 -0.08 1.65
C PRO A 101 20.35 1.22 1.61
N TYR A 102 20.12 1.72 0.40
CA TYR A 102 19.24 2.87 0.20
C TYR A 102 18.37 2.72 -1.05
N LEU A 103 17.21 3.37 -1.03
CA LEU A 103 16.24 3.37 -2.12
C LEU A 103 15.73 4.80 -2.36
N ILE A 104 15.61 5.21 -3.62
CA ILE A 104 15.27 6.59 -3.99
C ILE A 104 13.91 6.62 -4.69
N ASN A 105 13.01 7.47 -4.20
CA ASN A 105 11.66 7.72 -4.76
C ASN A 105 10.88 6.45 -5.17
N PRO A 106 10.81 5.39 -4.33
CA PRO A 106 10.03 4.21 -4.68
C PRO A 106 8.53 4.51 -4.66
N ASP A 107 7.74 3.69 -5.35
CA ASP A 107 6.32 3.54 -5.04
C ASP A 107 6.12 2.62 -3.82
N ALA A 108 4.88 2.46 -3.37
CA ALA A 108 4.58 1.70 -2.16
C ALA A 108 4.93 0.21 -2.28
N LEU A 109 4.72 -0.39 -3.47
CA LEU A 109 4.97 -1.81 -3.69
C LEU A 109 6.48 -2.09 -3.74
N THR A 110 7.23 -1.25 -4.48
CA THR A 110 8.70 -1.32 -4.56
C THR A 110 9.33 -1.13 -3.18
N LEU A 111 8.82 -0.17 -2.40
CA LEU A 111 9.30 0.05 -1.04
C LEU A 111 9.00 -1.16 -0.14
N HIS A 112 7.78 -1.73 -0.22
CA HIS A 112 7.42 -2.91 0.55
C HIS A 112 8.35 -4.10 0.27
N ASP A 113 8.51 -4.44 -1.01
CA ASP A 113 9.36 -5.55 -1.46
C ASP A 113 10.79 -5.38 -0.96
N TRP A 114 11.34 -4.17 -1.13
CA TRP A 114 12.70 -3.83 -0.72
C TRP A 114 12.90 -3.92 0.80
N LEU A 115 11.93 -3.47 1.59
CA LEU A 115 11.97 -3.58 3.06
C LEU A 115 11.97 -5.04 3.53
N VAL A 116 11.19 -5.90 2.86
CA VAL A 116 11.13 -7.34 3.16
C VAL A 116 12.44 -8.02 2.77
N GLU A 117 12.94 -7.77 1.55
CA GLU A 117 14.20 -8.31 1.03
C GLU A 117 15.39 -8.00 1.96
N HIS A 118 15.48 -6.76 2.43
CA HIS A 118 16.57 -6.29 3.29
C HIS A 118 16.30 -6.51 4.78
N GLN A 119 15.18 -7.16 5.13
CA GLN A 119 14.77 -7.45 6.51
C GLN A 119 14.78 -6.22 7.44
N VAL A 120 14.45 -5.04 6.90
CA VAL A 120 14.59 -3.75 7.57
C VAL A 120 13.71 -3.68 8.82
N LYS A 121 14.31 -3.43 9.99
CA LYS A 121 13.62 -3.18 11.26
C LYS A 121 13.60 -1.69 11.58
N VAL A 122 14.73 -1.03 11.43
CA VAL A 122 14.89 0.43 11.59
C VAL A 122 15.03 1.07 10.21
N LEU A 123 14.00 1.80 9.80
CA LEU A 123 14.01 2.55 8.53
C LEU A 123 14.34 4.01 8.80
N ASN A 124 15.39 4.53 8.16
CA ASN A 124 15.62 5.97 8.07
C ASN A 124 14.84 6.53 6.88
N VAL A 125 14.03 7.57 7.10
CA VAL A 125 13.36 8.33 6.04
C VAL A 125 14.02 9.69 5.94
N ALA A 126 14.54 10.00 4.75
CA ALA A 126 15.25 11.24 4.48
C ALA A 126 14.78 11.87 3.16
N GLY A 127 15.09 13.14 2.92
CA GLY A 127 14.86 13.72 1.62
C GLY A 127 14.93 15.23 1.50
N ASN A 128 14.32 15.76 0.45
CA ASN A 128 14.22 17.20 0.26
C ASN A 128 13.30 17.82 1.31
N ARG A 129 13.67 19.02 1.75
CA ARG A 129 12.82 19.92 2.54
C ARG A 129 11.66 20.44 1.69
N GLU A 130 10.59 20.87 2.34
CA GLU A 130 9.36 21.31 1.67
C GLU A 130 9.61 22.47 0.69
N SER A 131 10.45 23.44 1.04
CA SER A 131 10.79 24.55 0.14
C SER A 131 11.55 24.16 -1.14
N VAL A 132 12.10 22.94 -1.20
CA VAL A 132 12.85 22.42 -2.36
C VAL A 132 11.97 21.57 -3.27
N SER A 133 11.04 20.83 -2.66
CA SER A 133 10.10 19.92 -3.31
C SER A 133 8.73 20.08 -2.66
N GLU A 134 7.88 20.92 -3.24
CA GLU A 134 6.53 21.18 -2.73
C GLU A 134 5.66 19.91 -2.80
N GLY A 135 4.91 19.62 -1.73
CA GLY A 135 4.07 18.43 -1.58
C GLY A 135 4.82 17.16 -1.18
N ILE A 136 6.15 17.23 -0.98
CA ILE A 136 6.94 16.02 -0.74
C ILE A 136 6.68 15.38 0.62
N SER A 137 6.32 16.17 1.64
CA SER A 137 5.90 15.62 2.93
C SER A 137 4.70 14.67 2.76
N ASP A 138 3.66 15.10 2.04
CA ASP A 138 2.45 14.29 1.86
C ASP A 138 2.70 13.07 0.98
N ARG A 139 3.46 13.23 -0.11
CA ARG A 139 3.88 12.11 -0.97
C ARG A 139 4.68 11.07 -0.17
N THR A 140 5.64 11.51 0.63
CA THR A 140 6.45 10.63 1.48
C THR A 140 5.58 9.90 2.50
N ARG A 141 4.69 10.65 3.18
CA ARG A 141 3.76 10.08 4.16
C ARG A 141 2.90 8.98 3.53
N GLN A 142 2.32 9.26 2.37
CA GLN A 142 1.47 8.31 1.65
C GLN A 142 2.23 7.04 1.26
N VAL A 143 3.35 7.18 0.54
CA VAL A 143 4.12 6.02 0.06
C VAL A 143 4.61 5.15 1.22
N VAL A 144 5.19 5.76 2.25
CA VAL A 144 5.74 5.01 3.40
C VAL A 144 4.61 4.32 4.18
N ARG A 145 3.49 5.01 4.42
CA ARG A 145 2.34 4.42 5.10
C ARG A 145 1.77 3.25 4.30
N ASP A 146 1.57 3.43 3.00
CA ASP A 146 0.94 2.42 2.16
C ASP A 146 1.84 1.18 2.04
N ALA A 147 3.15 1.37 1.84
CA ALA A 147 4.14 0.28 1.82
C ALA A 147 4.15 -0.56 3.10
N LEU A 148 4.07 0.12 4.26
CA LEU A 148 4.06 -0.53 5.58
C LEU A 148 2.69 -1.09 5.99
N SER A 149 1.65 -0.78 5.22
CA SER A 149 0.29 -1.30 5.40
C SER A 149 -0.01 -2.50 4.52
N LEU A 150 0.81 -2.76 3.49
CA LEU A 150 0.73 -3.95 2.67
C LEU A 150 1.00 -5.20 3.50
N CYS A 151 0.13 -6.20 3.35
CA CYS A 151 0.19 -7.44 4.09
C CYS A 151 -0.24 -8.62 3.21
N VAL A 152 0.39 -9.77 3.47
CA VAL A 152 0.12 -11.02 2.75
C VAL A 152 -0.96 -11.80 3.50
N VAL A 153 -1.97 -12.23 2.76
CA VAL A 153 -3.07 -13.07 3.24
C VAL A 153 -3.03 -14.37 2.47
N ASP A 154 -2.90 -15.49 3.19
CA ASP A 154 -3.03 -16.82 2.59
C ASP A 154 -4.49 -17.08 2.22
N GLY A 155 -4.69 -17.65 1.04
CA GLY A 155 -6.01 -17.98 0.55
C GLY A 155 -6.04 -19.29 -0.23
N LYS A 156 -7.23 -19.83 -0.39
CA LYS A 156 -7.50 -21.00 -1.22
C LYS A 156 -8.50 -20.62 -2.31
N LEU A 157 -8.17 -20.91 -3.56
CA LEU A 157 -9.11 -20.72 -4.65
C LEU A 157 -10.25 -21.73 -4.50
N ILE A 158 -11.48 -21.24 -4.33
CA ILE A 158 -12.67 -22.07 -4.25
C ILE A 158 -13.55 -21.86 -5.47
N GLN A 159 -14.41 -22.84 -5.73
CA GLN A 159 -15.39 -22.72 -6.79
C GLN A 159 -16.54 -21.80 -6.32
N GLY A 160 -16.69 -20.65 -6.98
CA GLY A 160 -17.88 -19.80 -6.84
C GLY A 160 -19.06 -20.26 -7.71
N HIS A 161 -20.10 -19.45 -7.78
CA HIS A 161 -21.31 -19.73 -8.56
C HIS A 161 -21.13 -19.63 -10.09
N ARG A 162 -19.93 -19.25 -10.59
CA ARG A 162 -19.60 -19.13 -12.02
C ARG A 162 -20.46 -18.14 -12.84
N VAL A 163 -21.22 -17.27 -12.16
CA VAL A 163 -22.03 -16.19 -12.77
C VAL A 163 -21.12 -15.12 -13.37
N ALA A 164 -20.05 -14.74 -12.66
CA ALA A 164 -19.08 -13.73 -13.10
C ALA A 164 -18.42 -14.08 -14.44
N SER A 165 -18.13 -15.37 -14.65
CA SER A 165 -17.47 -15.90 -15.85
C SER A 165 -18.44 -16.40 -16.93
N GLY A 166 -19.76 -16.31 -16.70
CA GLY A 166 -20.76 -16.83 -17.64
C GLY A 166 -20.77 -18.35 -17.81
N LEU A 167 -20.13 -19.11 -16.91
CA LEU A 167 -20.03 -20.58 -16.98
C LEU A 167 -21.10 -21.29 -16.12
N SER A 168 -22.09 -20.55 -15.63
CA SER A 168 -23.23 -21.10 -14.89
C SER A 168 -24.41 -21.34 -15.84
N GLU A 169 -24.94 -22.55 -15.85
CA GLU A 169 -26.08 -22.95 -16.71
C GLU A 169 -27.36 -22.15 -16.37
N ASP A 170 -27.50 -21.70 -15.13
CA ASP A 170 -28.66 -20.95 -14.63
C ASP A 170 -28.43 -19.42 -14.58
N SER A 171 -27.35 -18.92 -15.19
CA SER A 171 -27.06 -17.49 -15.19
C SER A 171 -27.96 -16.73 -16.17
N PRO A 172 -28.63 -15.64 -15.75
CA PRO A 172 -29.33 -14.75 -16.68
C PRO A 172 -28.36 -13.97 -17.59
N TYR A 173 -27.05 -14.00 -17.31
CA TYR A 173 -26.01 -13.28 -18.03
C TYR A 173 -25.22 -14.22 -18.95
N ALA A 174 -25.57 -14.23 -20.24
CA ALA A 174 -24.98 -15.13 -21.24
C ALA A 174 -23.47 -14.91 -21.47
N GLU A 175 -22.96 -13.69 -21.27
CA GLU A 175 -21.54 -13.35 -21.43
C GLU A 175 -20.77 -13.27 -20.09
N GLY A 176 -21.44 -13.56 -18.98
CA GLY A 176 -20.94 -13.36 -17.61
C GLY A 176 -21.06 -11.92 -17.12
N SER A 177 -21.32 -11.73 -15.82
CA SER A 177 -21.59 -10.40 -15.26
C SER A 177 -20.40 -9.45 -15.41
N ILE A 178 -19.16 -9.93 -15.27
CA ILE A 178 -17.97 -9.08 -15.40
C ILE A 178 -17.84 -8.52 -16.82
N SER A 179 -18.02 -9.35 -17.85
CA SER A 179 -17.98 -8.90 -19.25
C SER A 179 -18.99 -7.78 -19.50
N MET A 180 -20.21 -7.93 -18.99
CA MET A 180 -21.28 -6.93 -19.14
C MET A 180 -21.01 -5.64 -18.36
N GLN A 181 -20.33 -5.72 -17.21
CA GLN A 181 -20.03 -4.57 -16.34
C GLN A 181 -18.83 -3.75 -16.80
N ILE A 182 -17.84 -4.34 -17.50
CA ILE A 182 -16.59 -3.68 -17.92
C ILE A 182 -16.83 -2.31 -18.60
N PRO A 183 -17.74 -2.16 -19.59
CA PRO A 183 -17.95 -0.87 -20.25
C PRO A 183 -18.41 0.24 -19.29
N PHE A 184 -19.17 -0.11 -18.25
CA PHE A 184 -19.64 0.83 -17.25
C PHE A 184 -18.50 1.29 -16.34
N PHE A 185 -17.70 0.34 -15.84
CA PHE A 185 -16.54 0.67 -15.01
C PHE A 185 -15.50 1.48 -15.76
N GLN A 186 -15.27 1.18 -17.04
CA GLN A 186 -14.34 1.94 -17.89
C GLN A 186 -14.78 3.40 -18.04
N ASN A 187 -16.08 3.64 -18.28
CA ASN A 187 -16.63 4.99 -18.34
C ASN A 187 -16.56 5.74 -17.00
N LEU A 188 -16.50 5.01 -15.88
CA LEU A 188 -16.36 5.56 -14.53
C LEU A 188 -14.89 5.70 -14.08
N GLY A 189 -13.93 5.35 -14.95
CA GLY A 189 -12.49 5.57 -14.72
C GLY A 189 -11.69 4.33 -14.32
N LEU A 190 -12.28 3.13 -14.32
CA LEU A 190 -11.58 1.87 -14.05
C LEU A 190 -11.61 0.96 -15.29
N ASP A 191 -10.48 0.83 -15.97
CA ASP A 191 -10.35 -0.04 -17.14
C ASP A 191 -9.92 -1.46 -16.74
N LEU A 192 -10.84 -2.42 -16.94
CA LEU A 192 -10.61 -3.85 -16.69
C LEU A 192 -10.55 -4.68 -17.99
N SER A 193 -10.39 -4.03 -19.15
CA SER A 193 -10.47 -4.69 -20.47
C SER A 193 -9.41 -5.79 -20.70
N THR A 194 -8.25 -5.67 -20.04
CA THR A 194 -7.15 -6.64 -20.10
C THR A 194 -7.23 -7.73 -19.03
N TYR A 195 -8.14 -7.60 -18.07
CA TYR A 195 -8.29 -8.52 -16.96
C TYR A 195 -9.11 -9.75 -17.36
N PHE A 196 -8.98 -10.83 -16.60
CA PHE A 196 -9.80 -12.01 -16.79
C PHE A 196 -11.29 -11.67 -16.58
N ARG A 197 -12.15 -12.15 -17.49
CA ARG A 197 -13.60 -11.87 -17.48
C ARG A 197 -14.33 -12.79 -16.49
N GLY A 198 -13.98 -12.68 -15.22
CA GLY A 198 -14.54 -13.45 -14.12
C GLY A 198 -13.87 -13.10 -12.79
N THR A 199 -14.37 -13.69 -11.70
CA THR A 199 -13.81 -13.49 -10.35
C THR A 199 -13.15 -14.77 -9.83
N LEU A 200 -11.97 -14.61 -9.24
CA LEU A 200 -11.36 -15.59 -8.36
C LEU A 200 -12.07 -15.49 -7.00
N ASN A 201 -12.66 -16.59 -6.54
CA ASN A 201 -13.26 -16.66 -5.21
C ASN A 201 -12.21 -17.23 -4.26
N ILE A 202 -11.64 -16.39 -3.41
CA ILE A 202 -10.49 -16.73 -2.57
C ILE A 202 -10.96 -16.79 -1.12
N ASP A 203 -10.99 -18.01 -0.57
CA ASP A 203 -11.29 -18.25 0.84
C ASP A 203 -10.06 -17.93 1.69
N ILE A 204 -10.17 -16.93 2.56
CA ILE A 204 -9.13 -16.44 3.47
C ILE A 204 -9.35 -16.89 4.92
N SER A 205 -10.14 -17.94 5.13
CA SER A 205 -10.38 -18.52 6.47
C SER A 205 -9.07 -18.76 7.25
N PRO A 206 -9.04 -18.50 8.57
CA PRO A 206 -10.17 -18.15 9.43
C PRO A 206 -10.57 -16.67 9.39
N TYR A 207 -9.94 -15.85 8.57
CA TYR A 207 -10.24 -14.42 8.54
C TYR A 207 -11.57 -14.14 7.82
N THR A 208 -12.23 -13.06 8.25
CA THR A 208 -13.25 -12.33 7.51
C THR A 208 -12.73 -10.93 7.18
N TYR A 209 -13.45 -10.15 6.38
CA TYR A 209 -12.95 -8.82 5.98
C TYR A 209 -14.02 -7.72 5.95
N THR A 210 -13.56 -6.48 5.89
CA THR A 210 -14.37 -5.30 5.60
C THR A 210 -13.61 -4.33 4.70
N ILE A 211 -14.29 -3.79 3.69
CA ILE A 211 -13.75 -2.72 2.85
C ILE A 211 -13.83 -1.39 3.61
N GLN A 212 -12.70 -0.71 3.79
CA GLN A 212 -12.62 0.56 4.53
C GLN A 212 -12.41 1.77 3.61
N LYS A 213 -11.37 1.72 2.77
CA LYS A 213 -10.96 2.83 1.92
C LYS A 213 -10.74 2.35 0.48
N PRO A 214 -11.83 2.05 -0.24
CA PRO A 214 -11.71 1.60 -1.63
C PRO A 214 -11.20 2.74 -2.52
N GLN A 215 -10.38 2.37 -3.50
CA GLN A 215 -9.85 3.31 -4.50
C GLN A 215 -10.96 3.80 -5.43
N PHE A 216 -11.89 2.91 -5.77
CA PHE A 216 -13.10 3.25 -6.51
C PHE A 216 -14.33 2.83 -5.74
N THR A 217 -15.34 3.71 -5.71
CA THR A 217 -16.70 3.35 -5.30
C THR A 217 -17.67 3.91 -6.31
N PHE A 218 -18.29 3.02 -7.07
CA PHE A 218 -19.31 3.35 -8.05
C PHE A 218 -20.68 3.07 -7.45
N ARG A 219 -21.56 4.07 -7.49
CA ARG A 219 -22.90 4.00 -6.90
C ARG A 219 -23.94 3.95 -8.01
N GLN A 220 -24.98 3.15 -7.81
CA GLN A 220 -26.14 3.03 -8.70
C GLN A 220 -25.75 2.75 -10.15
N VAL A 221 -24.86 1.77 -10.35
CA VAL A 221 -24.45 1.35 -11.69
C VAL A 221 -25.55 0.49 -12.30
N ASP A 222 -26.22 1.02 -13.31
CA ASP A 222 -27.32 0.38 -14.04
C ASP A 222 -26.79 -0.46 -15.21
N TRP A 223 -26.18 -1.60 -14.90
CA TRP A 223 -25.46 -2.42 -15.88
C TRP A 223 -26.30 -3.51 -16.56
N THR A 224 -27.55 -3.70 -16.13
CA THR A 224 -28.48 -4.70 -16.68
C THR A 224 -29.93 -4.35 -16.36
N ILE A 225 -30.87 -4.82 -17.19
CA ILE A 225 -32.31 -4.64 -17.00
C ILE A 225 -32.95 -5.66 -16.04
N GLU A 226 -32.19 -6.68 -15.63
CA GLU A 226 -32.69 -7.84 -14.86
C GLU A 226 -32.92 -7.53 -13.37
N HIS A 227 -32.32 -6.46 -12.85
CA HIS A 227 -32.46 -6.04 -11.46
C HIS A 227 -32.16 -4.54 -11.31
N PRO A 228 -32.47 -3.93 -10.15
CA PRO A 228 -32.10 -2.55 -9.88
C PRO A 228 -30.58 -2.30 -9.95
N PRO A 229 -30.16 -1.03 -10.10
CA PRO A 229 -28.75 -0.64 -10.09
C PRO A 229 -28.04 -1.06 -8.81
N GLU A 230 -26.75 -1.37 -8.93
CA GLU A 230 -25.93 -1.88 -7.84
C GLU A 230 -24.74 -0.96 -7.52
N ASP A 231 -24.23 -1.08 -6.31
CA ASP A 231 -23.02 -0.38 -5.89
C ASP A 231 -21.80 -1.33 -5.92
N PHE A 232 -20.64 -0.80 -6.31
CA PHE A 232 -19.40 -1.55 -6.43
C PHE A 232 -18.24 -0.79 -5.80
N SER A 233 -17.42 -1.49 -5.01
CA SER A 233 -16.15 -0.96 -4.53
C SER A 233 -14.98 -1.81 -5.05
N PHE A 234 -13.87 -1.14 -5.34
CA PHE A 234 -12.64 -1.78 -5.80
C PHE A 234 -11.45 -1.37 -4.93
N VAL A 235 -10.68 -2.37 -4.52
CA VAL A 235 -9.40 -2.18 -3.82
C VAL A 235 -8.31 -2.86 -4.62
N SER A 236 -7.19 -2.18 -4.86
CA SER A 236 -6.06 -2.78 -5.56
C SER A 236 -5.43 -3.89 -4.71
N CYS A 237 -5.07 -4.99 -5.34
CA CYS A 237 -4.34 -6.09 -4.71
C CYS A 237 -3.36 -6.71 -5.70
N GLN A 238 -2.45 -7.52 -5.18
CA GLN A 238 -1.62 -8.41 -6.00
C GLN A 238 -1.95 -9.86 -5.66
N VAL A 239 -2.16 -10.69 -6.69
CA VAL A 239 -2.26 -12.14 -6.53
C VAL A 239 -0.86 -12.72 -6.65
N LEU A 240 -0.43 -13.47 -5.64
CA LEU A 240 0.85 -14.16 -5.61
C LEU A 240 0.59 -15.66 -5.79
N TYR A 241 1.16 -16.24 -6.83
CA TYR A 241 0.95 -17.65 -7.15
C TYR A 241 2.20 -18.22 -7.84
N LYS A 242 2.70 -19.36 -7.33
CA LYS A 242 3.91 -20.06 -7.83
C LYS A 242 5.15 -19.17 -8.02
N GLY A 243 5.27 -18.10 -7.23
CA GLY A 243 6.39 -17.15 -7.28
C GLY A 243 6.18 -15.98 -8.25
N ASP A 244 5.13 -16.03 -9.06
CA ASP A 244 4.72 -14.92 -9.91
C ASP A 244 3.71 -14.02 -9.21
N ARG A 245 3.66 -12.77 -9.67
CA ARG A 245 2.80 -11.71 -9.16
C ARG A 245 1.92 -11.16 -10.27
N TYR A 246 0.63 -10.99 -9.98
CA TYR A 246 -0.38 -10.53 -10.92
C TYR A 246 -1.19 -9.38 -10.34
N ASP A 247 -1.35 -8.31 -11.12
CA ASP A 247 -2.24 -7.21 -10.76
C ASP A 247 -3.69 -7.72 -10.62
N GLY A 248 -4.38 -7.22 -9.60
CA GLY A 248 -5.77 -7.53 -9.35
C GLY A 248 -6.51 -6.45 -8.60
N TRP A 249 -7.82 -6.64 -8.53
CA TRP A 249 -8.76 -5.82 -7.81
C TRP A 249 -9.64 -6.71 -6.95
N VAL A 250 -9.66 -6.47 -5.65
CA VAL A 250 -10.76 -6.94 -4.80
C VAL A 250 -12.02 -6.26 -5.31
N TYR A 251 -12.91 -7.07 -5.87
CA TYR A 251 -14.19 -6.67 -6.42
C TYR A 251 -15.26 -6.88 -5.35
N TYR A 252 -15.82 -5.78 -4.84
CA TYR A 252 -16.81 -5.82 -3.79
C TYR A 252 -18.16 -5.28 -4.29
N PRO A 253 -19.07 -6.15 -4.74
CA PRO A 253 -20.46 -5.77 -4.96
C PRO A 253 -21.16 -5.62 -3.61
N HIS A 254 -21.76 -4.46 -3.33
CA HIS A 254 -22.35 -4.17 -2.01
C HIS A 254 -23.61 -5.03 -1.77
N PRO A 255 -23.61 -5.94 -0.77
CA PRO A 255 -24.71 -6.87 -0.52
C PRO A 255 -26.05 -6.19 -0.24
N GLU A 256 -26.06 -4.98 0.32
CA GLU A 256 -27.27 -4.22 0.64
C GLU A 256 -28.08 -3.87 -0.62
N THR A 257 -27.40 -3.81 -1.76
CA THR A 257 -28.02 -3.55 -3.07
C THR A 257 -28.36 -4.83 -3.84
N LYS A 258 -27.93 -6.01 -3.34
CA LYS A 258 -28.17 -7.31 -3.98
C LYS A 258 -29.36 -8.05 -3.38
N LEU A 259 -30.39 -8.32 -4.19
CA LEU A 259 -31.61 -9.03 -3.78
C LEU A 259 -31.39 -10.50 -3.38
N ARG A 260 -30.28 -11.14 -3.81
CA ARG A 260 -30.05 -12.59 -3.65
C ARG A 260 -28.58 -12.94 -3.48
N HIS A 261 -27.94 -12.64 -2.34
CA HIS A 261 -26.65 -13.28 -2.03
C HIS A 261 -26.39 -13.43 -0.53
N PHE A 262 -26.02 -14.66 -0.15
CA PHE A 262 -25.29 -14.95 1.09
C PHE A 262 -23.83 -15.14 0.66
N GLN A 263 -23.01 -14.09 0.75
CA GLN A 263 -21.57 -14.24 0.57
C GLN A 263 -20.97 -14.79 1.86
N ASN A 264 -20.13 -15.82 1.74
CA ASN A 264 -19.31 -16.25 2.86
C ASN A 264 -18.37 -15.07 3.22
N PRO A 265 -18.41 -14.54 4.45
CA PRO A 265 -17.64 -13.35 4.85
C PRO A 265 -16.12 -13.57 4.81
N SER A 266 -15.67 -14.82 4.65
CA SER A 266 -14.27 -15.21 4.47
C SER A 266 -13.86 -15.34 3.00
N VAL A 267 -14.72 -15.03 2.03
CA VAL A 267 -14.41 -15.18 0.60
C VAL A 267 -14.27 -13.81 -0.06
N LEU A 268 -13.07 -13.49 -0.51
CA LEU A 268 -12.79 -12.33 -1.35
C LEU A 268 -13.05 -12.69 -2.81
N GLU A 269 -13.81 -11.86 -3.52
CA GLU A 269 -13.88 -11.90 -4.98
C GLU A 269 -12.79 -10.99 -5.56
N VAL A 270 -11.93 -11.55 -6.42
CA VAL A 270 -10.82 -10.82 -7.05
C VAL A 270 -10.90 -10.92 -8.56
N ILE A 271 -10.84 -9.78 -9.25
CA ILE A 271 -10.63 -9.70 -10.69
C ILE A 271 -9.13 -9.48 -10.91
N ALA A 272 -8.45 -10.44 -11.53
CA ALA A 272 -7.01 -10.39 -11.75
C ALA A 272 -6.65 -10.48 -13.24
N LEU A 273 -5.42 -10.12 -13.57
CA LEU A 273 -4.82 -10.51 -14.85
C LEU A 273 -4.89 -12.04 -15.01
N PRO A 274 -4.95 -12.57 -16.25
CA PRO A 274 -4.99 -14.02 -16.48
C PRO A 274 -3.81 -14.75 -15.82
N ILE A 275 -4.13 -15.76 -15.01
CA ILE A 275 -3.14 -16.62 -14.32
C ILE A 275 -3.19 -18.00 -14.97
N ALA A 276 -2.10 -18.41 -15.60
CA ALA A 276 -2.01 -19.73 -16.21
C ALA A 276 -2.00 -20.84 -15.15
N ASP A 277 -2.62 -21.97 -15.46
CA ASP A 277 -2.60 -23.20 -14.66
C ASP A 277 -3.15 -23.09 -13.22
N LEU A 278 -3.86 -22.00 -12.88
CA LEU A 278 -4.50 -21.85 -11.59
C LEU A 278 -5.81 -22.65 -11.54
N GLY A 279 -5.84 -23.67 -10.68
CA GLY A 279 -6.98 -24.57 -10.50
C GLY A 279 -7.72 -24.39 -9.17
N TYR A 280 -8.99 -24.82 -9.12
CA TYR A 280 -9.74 -24.86 -7.87
C TYR A 280 -9.05 -25.76 -6.84
N GLY A 281 -9.04 -25.30 -5.59
CA GLY A 281 -8.43 -25.99 -4.45
C GLY A 281 -6.96 -25.66 -4.25
N GLU A 282 -6.32 -24.94 -5.15
CA GLU A 282 -4.93 -24.51 -4.98
C GLU A 282 -4.81 -23.34 -4.00
N SER A 283 -3.66 -23.31 -3.32
CA SER A 283 -3.27 -22.22 -2.44
C SER A 283 -2.61 -21.11 -3.25
N LEU A 284 -2.92 -19.88 -2.85
CA LEU A 284 -2.35 -18.65 -3.38
C LEU A 284 -2.31 -17.63 -2.24
N GLN A 285 -1.66 -16.50 -2.47
CA GLN A 285 -1.65 -15.41 -1.50
C GLN A 285 -2.13 -14.11 -2.14
N LEU A 286 -2.71 -13.24 -1.32
CA LEU A 286 -3.09 -11.89 -1.70
C LEU A 286 -2.21 -10.90 -0.95
N LEU A 287 -1.56 -10.00 -1.68
CA LEU A 287 -0.97 -8.80 -1.09
C LEU A 287 -2.01 -7.68 -1.14
N ILE A 288 -2.48 -7.25 0.02
CA ILE A 288 -3.53 -6.22 0.16
C ILE A 288 -3.07 -5.14 1.14
N ASN A 289 -3.61 -3.92 0.98
CA ASN A 289 -3.39 -2.84 1.93
C ASN A 289 -4.38 -2.94 3.11
N SER A 290 -3.84 -3.15 4.31
CA SER A 290 -4.64 -3.28 5.55
C SER A 290 -5.44 -2.02 5.95
N GLN A 291 -5.09 -0.85 5.40
CA GLN A 291 -5.85 0.39 5.56
C GLN A 291 -7.06 0.49 4.62
N GLU A 292 -7.07 -0.33 3.56
CA GLU A 292 -8.13 -0.38 2.56
C GLU A 292 -9.05 -1.59 2.77
N VAL A 293 -8.48 -2.73 3.20
CA VAL A 293 -9.18 -3.96 3.58
C VAL A 293 -8.76 -4.37 4.99
N SER A 294 -9.68 -4.29 5.94
CA SER A 294 -9.44 -4.80 7.29
C SER A 294 -9.81 -6.27 7.39
N LEU A 295 -8.94 -7.05 8.04
CA LEU A 295 -9.14 -8.47 8.30
C LEU A 295 -9.48 -8.68 9.77
N HIS A 296 -10.43 -9.58 10.04
CA HIS A 296 -10.90 -9.93 11.38
C HIS A 296 -10.83 -11.45 11.58
N LEU A 297 -10.43 -11.90 12.77
CA LEU A 297 -10.45 -13.31 13.18
C LEU A 297 -11.79 -13.71 13.77
#